data_AF-A0A418XAR5-F1
#
_entry.id   AF-A0A418XAR5-F1
#
_cell.length_a   1.000
_cell.length_b   1.000
_cell.length_c   1.000
_cell.angle_alpha   90.00
_cell.angle_beta   90.00
_cell.angle_gamma   90.00
#
_symmetry.space_group_name_H-M   'P 1'
#
loop_
_entity.id
_entity.type
_entity.pdbx_description
1 polymer ?
#
loop_
_entity_poly.entity_id
_entity_poly.type
_entity_poly.pdbx_seq_one_letter_code
_entity_poly.pdbx_strand_id
1 'polypeptide(L)'
;IIKINIEEEMKSSYIDYSMSVIVSRALPDVRDGFKPVHRRILFGMMGLGNTSDKPYKKSARVVGEVLGKYHPHGDSSVYGALVRMAQPWAMRYMLVDGQGNYGSVDGDSAAAMRYTECRLRKIGED
;
A
#
# COMPACT_ATOMS: atom_id res chain seq x y z
N ILE A 1 -3.05 -39.69 -11.21
CA ILE A 1 -3.88 -38.62 -11.82
C ILE A 1 -5.21 -38.61 -11.08
N ILE A 2 -5.53 -37.54 -10.35
CA ILE A 2 -6.82 -37.38 -9.67
C ILE A 2 -7.75 -36.69 -10.66
N LYS A 3 -8.93 -37.26 -10.92
CA LYS A 3 -9.95 -36.59 -11.75
C LYS A 3 -10.69 -35.59 -10.87
N ILE A 4 -10.73 -34.33 -11.32
CA ILE A 4 -11.43 -33.24 -10.64
C ILE A 4 -12.65 -32.87 -11.48
N ASN A 5 -13.81 -32.70 -10.85
CA ASN A 5 -15.01 -32.22 -11.51
C ASN A 5 -14.88 -30.72 -11.79
N ILE A 6 -15.01 -30.32 -13.05
CA ILE A 6 -14.85 -28.92 -13.47
C ILE A 6 -15.88 -27.98 -12.80
N GLU A 7 -17.10 -28.43 -12.57
CA GLU A 7 -18.14 -27.60 -11.96
C GLU A 7 -17.83 -27.30 -10.48
N GLU A 8 -17.35 -28.31 -9.75
CA GLU A 8 -16.95 -28.18 -8.36
C GLU A 8 -15.69 -27.32 -8.22
N GLU A 9 -14.69 -27.57 -9.08
CA GLU A 9 -13.44 -26.81 -9.11
C GLU A 9 -13.70 -25.33 -9.40
N MET A 10 -14.52 -25.02 -10.41
CA MET A 10 -14.87 -23.64 -10.75
C MET A 10 -15.56 -22.93 -9.60
N LYS A 11 -16.51 -23.59 -8.92
CA LYS A 11 -17.20 -23.00 -7.76
C LYS A 11 -16.24 -22.75 -6.60
N SER A 12 -15.39 -23.73 -6.25
CA SER A 12 -14.44 -23.60 -5.15
C SER A 12 -13.43 -22.48 -5.43
N SER A 13 -12.74 -22.55 -6.57
CA SER A 13 -11.74 -21.56 -6.97
C SER A 13 -12.32 -20.14 -7.04
N TYR A 14 -13.56 -19.99 -7.53
CA TYR A 14 -14.24 -18.69 -7.58
C TYR A 14 -14.53 -18.15 -6.17
N ILE A 15 -15.04 -18.97 -5.26
CA ILE A 15 -15.38 -18.56 -3.89
C ILE A 15 -14.12 -18.21 -3.11
N ASP A 16 -13.06 -19.03 -3.22
CA ASP A 16 -11.80 -18.81 -2.51
C ASP A 16 -11.13 -17.51 -2.95
N TYR A 17 -11.07 -17.26 -4.26
CA TYR A 17 -10.54 -16.01 -4.78
C TYR A 17 -11.40 -14.81 -4.37
N SER A 18 -12.72 -14.92 -4.53
CA SER A 18 -13.67 -13.86 -4.16
C SER A 18 -13.55 -13.48 -2.69
N MET A 19 -13.49 -14.46 -1.78
CA MET A 19 -13.33 -14.17 -0.36
C MET A 19 -11.97 -13.57 -0.03
N SER A 20 -10.88 -14.05 -0.67
CA SER A 20 -9.56 -13.45 -0.50
C SER A 20 -9.54 -11.96 -0.88
N VAL A 21 -10.27 -11.59 -1.93
CA VAL A 21 -10.39 -10.21 -2.39
C VAL A 21 -11.21 -9.38 -1.42
N ILE A 22 -12.37 -9.88 -0.98
CA ILE A 22 -13.28 -9.16 -0.08
C ILE A 22 -12.58 -8.87 1.26
N VAL A 23 -12.01 -9.89 1.90
CA VAL A 23 -11.48 -9.79 3.26
C VAL A 23 -10.08 -9.14 3.29
N SER A 24 -9.22 -9.50 2.34
CA SER A 24 -7.79 -9.24 2.46
C SER A 24 -7.24 -8.30 1.38
N ARG A 25 -8.09 -7.64 0.60
CA ARG A 25 -7.64 -6.72 -0.46
C ARG A 25 -8.53 -5.49 -0.64
N ALA A 26 -9.81 -5.68 -0.90
CA ALA A 26 -10.69 -4.65 -1.43
C ALA A 26 -11.30 -3.77 -0.35
N LEU A 27 -11.78 -4.35 0.74
CA LEU A 27 -12.48 -3.63 1.80
C LEU A 27 -11.53 -3.23 2.95
N PRO A 28 -11.72 -2.03 3.54
CA PRO A 28 -11.02 -1.63 4.75
C PRO A 28 -11.58 -2.34 5.99
N ASP A 29 -10.77 -2.42 7.04
CA ASP A 29 -11.23 -2.83 8.37
C ASP A 29 -11.96 -1.67 9.06
N VAL A 30 -13.05 -1.96 9.78
CA VAL A 30 -13.88 -0.93 10.45
C VAL A 30 -13.16 -0.22 11.59
N ARG A 31 -12.15 -0.87 12.20
CA ARG A 31 -11.46 -0.34 13.39
C ARG A 31 -10.48 0.77 13.06
N ASP A 32 -9.79 0.66 11.92
CA ASP A 32 -8.76 1.59 11.49
C ASP A 32 -9.04 2.25 10.13
N GLY A 33 -10.06 1.79 9.40
CA GLY A 33 -10.39 2.28 8.06
C GLY A 33 -9.37 1.88 6.99
N PHE A 34 -8.43 0.98 7.27
CA PHE A 34 -7.33 0.65 6.37
C PHE A 34 -7.52 -0.68 5.64
N LYS A 35 -7.19 -0.64 4.35
CA LYS A 35 -6.91 -1.84 3.55
C LYS A 35 -5.56 -2.44 3.97
N PRO A 36 -5.33 -3.75 3.75
CA PRO A 36 -4.08 -4.39 4.17
C PRO A 36 -2.81 -3.76 3.59
N VAL A 37 -2.85 -3.20 2.38
CA VAL A 37 -1.69 -2.51 1.79
C VAL A 37 -1.29 -1.27 2.58
N HIS A 38 -2.25 -0.43 3.01
CA HIS A 38 -1.96 0.78 3.78
C HIS A 38 -1.32 0.42 5.12
N ARG A 39 -1.93 -0.53 5.85
CA ARG A 39 -1.43 -1.00 7.15
C ARG A 39 0.00 -1.52 7.06
N ARG A 40 0.30 -2.33 6.03
CA ARG A 40 1.65 -2.88 5.79
C ARG A 40 2.67 -1.79 5.45
N ILE A 41 2.28 -0.75 4.70
CA ILE A 41 3.16 0.38 4.40
C ILE A 41 3.48 1.16 5.68
N LEU A 42 2.47 1.56 6.45
CA LEU A 42 2.67 2.31 7.70
C LEU A 42 3.50 1.51 8.69
N PHE A 43 3.20 0.21 8.85
CA PHE A 43 3.98 -0.68 9.71
C PHE A 43 5.43 -0.85 9.23
N GLY A 44 5.65 -1.01 7.92
CA GLY A 44 7.00 -1.08 7.35
C GLY A 44 7.79 0.23 7.53
N MET A 45 7.13 1.38 7.40
CA MET A 45 7.74 2.69 7.66
C MET A 45 8.13 2.85 9.13
N MET A 46 7.28 2.42 10.07
CA MET A 46 7.60 2.37 11.50
C MET A 46 8.77 1.44 11.80
N GLY A 47 8.78 0.24 11.22
CA GLY A 47 9.88 -0.72 11.36
C GLY A 47 11.23 -0.21 10.81
N LEU A 48 11.20 0.66 9.80
CA LEU A 48 12.39 1.36 9.27
C LEU A 48 12.82 2.56 10.11
N GLY A 49 12.08 2.94 11.16
CA GLY A 49 12.25 4.20 11.87
C GLY A 49 12.16 5.39 10.92
N ASN A 50 11.20 5.36 9.98
CA ASN A 50 10.95 6.44 9.02
C ASN A 50 9.86 7.41 9.54
N THR A 51 10.02 7.83 10.79
CA THR A 51 9.12 8.73 11.52
C THR A 51 9.26 10.17 11.04
N SER A 52 8.30 11.01 11.39
CA SER A 52 8.17 12.41 10.96
C SER A 52 9.32 13.31 11.41
N ASP A 53 10.03 12.94 12.48
CA ASP A 53 11.20 13.63 12.99
C ASP A 53 12.50 13.29 12.22
N LYS A 54 12.48 12.26 11.36
CA LYS A 54 13.65 11.84 10.59
C LYS A 54 13.69 12.46 9.19
N PRO A 55 14.86 12.49 8.54
CA PRO A 55 14.97 12.86 7.13
C PRO A 55 14.18 11.92 6.23
N TYR A 56 13.76 12.41 5.06
CA TYR A 56 13.09 11.60 4.06
C TYR A 56 13.97 10.43 3.61
N LYS A 57 13.33 9.30 3.30
CA LYS A 57 13.98 8.13 2.71
C LYS A 57 13.42 7.88 1.32
N LYS A 58 14.25 7.37 0.41
CA LYS A 58 13.84 6.98 -0.95
C LYS A 58 12.60 6.08 -0.89
N SER A 59 11.56 6.40 -1.67
CA SER A 59 10.32 5.61 -1.68
C SER A 59 10.58 4.16 -2.11
N ALA A 60 11.55 3.93 -3.01
CA ALA A 60 12.01 2.59 -3.39
C ALA A 60 12.48 1.74 -2.19
N ARG A 61 13.10 2.36 -1.17
CA ARG A 61 13.55 1.65 0.05
C ARG A 61 12.37 1.22 0.90
N VAL A 62 11.38 2.09 1.07
CA VAL A 62 10.14 1.79 1.82
C VAL A 62 9.35 0.69 1.10
N VAL A 63 9.19 0.80 -0.22
CA VAL A 63 8.52 -0.22 -1.04
C VAL A 63 9.24 -1.56 -0.92
N GLY A 64 10.57 -1.58 -1.06
CA GLY A 64 11.36 -2.81 -0.94
C GLY A 64 11.22 -3.50 0.43
N GLU A 65 11.21 -2.72 1.52
CA GLU A 65 10.98 -3.26 2.87
C GLU A 65 9.59 -3.92 3.00
N VAL A 66 8.56 -3.22 2.52
CA VAL A 66 7.17 -3.71 2.60
C VAL A 66 6.99 -4.98 1.78
N LEU A 67 7.57 -5.04 0.59
CA LEU A 67 7.53 -6.22 -0.27
C LEU A 67 8.28 -7.40 0.35
N GLY A 68 9.49 -7.16 0.87
CA GLY A 68 10.35 -8.21 1.41
C GLY A 68 9.79 -8.87 2.67
N LYS A 69 8.98 -8.15 3.46
CA LYS A 69 8.53 -8.63 4.77
C LYS A 69 7.03 -8.84 4.91
N TYR A 70 6.20 -8.04 4.25
CA TYR A 70 4.78 -7.91 4.62
C TYR A 70 3.79 -8.05 3.46
N HIS A 71 4.18 -7.72 2.22
CA HIS A 71 3.25 -7.60 1.10
C HIS A 71 3.76 -8.35 -0.15
N PRO A 72 3.40 -9.64 -0.33
CA PRO A 72 3.89 -10.48 -1.43
C PRO A 72 3.13 -10.21 -2.75
N HIS A 73 3.08 -8.96 -3.18
CA HIS A 73 2.44 -8.53 -4.43
C HIS A 73 3.33 -7.54 -5.20
N GLY A 74 2.86 -6.99 -6.31
CA GLY A 74 3.65 -6.09 -7.15
C GLY A 74 4.06 -4.79 -6.43
N ASP A 75 5.27 -4.33 -6.73
CA ASP A 75 5.83 -3.05 -6.26
C ASP A 75 4.98 -1.85 -6.67
N SER A 76 4.42 -1.88 -7.88
CA SER A 76 3.51 -0.86 -8.40
C SER A 76 2.29 -0.63 -7.52
N SER A 77 1.73 -1.70 -6.93
CA SER A 77 0.56 -1.61 -6.05
C SER A 77 0.91 -0.95 -4.71
N VAL A 78 2.08 -1.29 -4.16
CA VAL A 78 2.58 -0.70 -2.91
C VAL A 78 2.95 0.76 -3.12
N TYR A 79 3.68 1.08 -4.19
CA TYR A 79 4.07 2.45 -4.50
C TYR A 79 2.85 3.33 -4.81
N GLY A 80 1.88 2.83 -5.58
CA GLY A 80 0.64 3.56 -5.88
C GLY A 80 -0.17 3.87 -4.61
N ALA A 81 -0.25 2.92 -3.67
CA ALA A 81 -0.89 3.14 -2.38
C ALA A 81 -0.12 4.19 -1.55
N LEU A 82 1.22 4.10 -1.49
CA LEU A 82 2.06 5.08 -0.80
C LEU A 82 1.89 6.49 -1.38
N VAL A 83 1.87 6.62 -2.70
CA VAL A 83 1.68 7.89 -3.40
C VAL A 83 0.35 8.52 -3.03
N ARG A 84 -0.75 7.76 -3.06
CA ARG A 84 -2.07 8.26 -2.63
C ARG A 84 -2.08 8.69 -1.17
N MET A 85 -1.24 8.08 -0.32
CA MET A 85 -1.10 8.48 1.08
C MET A 85 -0.38 9.81 1.31
N ALA A 86 0.27 10.35 0.28
CA ALA A 86 0.98 11.62 0.29
C ALA A 86 0.32 12.71 -0.58
N GLN A 87 -0.88 12.46 -1.14
CA GLN A 87 -1.58 13.41 -2.00
C GLN A 87 -2.66 14.20 -1.24
N PRO A 88 -2.56 15.54 -1.15
CA PRO A 88 -3.46 16.35 -0.32
C PRO A 88 -4.90 16.44 -0.85
N TRP A 89 -5.12 16.19 -2.14
CA TRP A 89 -6.46 16.10 -2.74
C TRP A 89 -7.07 14.69 -2.62
N ALA A 90 -6.26 13.66 -2.39
CA ALA A 90 -6.74 12.28 -2.30
C ALA A 90 -7.15 11.90 -0.86
N MET A 91 -6.55 12.53 0.15
CA MET A 91 -6.89 12.30 1.55
C MET A 91 -6.97 13.59 2.36
N ARG A 92 -8.04 13.68 3.15
CA ARG A 92 -8.28 14.79 4.08
C ARG A 92 -7.17 14.94 5.12
N TYR A 93 -6.63 13.82 5.59
CA TYR A 93 -5.51 13.74 6.52
C TYR A 93 -4.45 12.81 5.92
N MET A 94 -3.40 13.39 5.35
CA MET A 94 -2.30 12.61 4.79
C MET A 94 -1.51 11.91 5.90
N LEU A 95 -1.20 10.63 5.69
CA LEU A 95 -0.44 9.79 6.62
C LEU A 95 1.04 9.75 6.26
N VAL A 96 1.37 10.04 5.00
CA VAL A 96 2.73 10.06 4.48
C VAL A 96 3.07 11.48 4.03
N ASP A 97 4.28 11.91 4.35
CA ASP A 97 4.87 13.16 3.89
C ASP A 97 5.80 12.84 2.72
N GLY A 98 5.42 13.26 1.52
CA GLY A 98 6.18 13.02 0.29
C GLY A 98 7.02 14.22 -0.12
N GLN A 99 8.25 13.96 -0.60
CA GLN A 99 9.10 14.95 -1.25
C GLN A 99 9.39 14.53 -2.70
N GLY A 100 9.19 15.47 -3.64
CA GLY A 100 9.28 15.24 -5.08
C GLY A 100 7.91 15.28 -5.78
N ASN A 101 7.86 14.83 -7.03
CA ASN A 101 6.62 14.81 -7.80
C ASN A 101 5.77 13.57 -7.44
N TYR A 102 4.67 13.81 -6.71
CA TYR A 102 3.67 12.81 -6.31
C TYR A 102 2.39 12.87 -7.17
N GLY A 103 2.46 13.47 -8.36
CA GLY A 103 1.33 13.64 -9.28
C GLY A 103 0.60 14.96 -9.06
N SER A 104 -0.52 15.13 -9.77
CA SER A 104 -1.35 16.34 -9.73
C SER A 104 -2.85 15.99 -9.71
N VAL A 105 -3.69 17.00 -9.48
CA VAL A 105 -5.15 16.87 -9.60
C VAL A 105 -5.57 16.67 -11.06
N ASP A 106 -4.75 17.11 -12.01
CA ASP A 106 -5.00 17.03 -13.46
C ASP A 106 -4.80 15.63 -14.03
N GLY A 107 -4.39 14.66 -13.19
CA GLY A 107 -4.21 13.26 -13.57
C GLY A 107 -2.77 12.88 -13.88
N ASP A 108 -1.81 13.78 -13.68
CA ASP A 108 -0.40 13.44 -13.84
C ASP A 108 0.01 12.37 -12.82
N SER A 109 0.68 11.33 -13.32
CA SER A 109 1.21 10.27 -12.47
C SER A 109 2.39 10.78 -11.65
N ALA A 110 2.60 10.18 -10.47
CA ALA A 110 3.80 10.41 -9.68
C ALA A 110 5.06 10.01 -10.46
N ALA A 111 6.18 10.66 -10.15
CA ALA A 111 7.48 10.24 -10.66
C ALA A 111 7.82 8.83 -10.17
N ALA A 112 8.77 8.16 -10.83
CA ALA A 112 9.23 6.85 -10.40
C ALA A 112 9.79 6.87 -8.97
N MET A 113 9.56 5.79 -8.21
CA MET A 113 9.95 5.65 -6.79
C MET A 113 11.45 5.83 -6.47
N ARG A 114 12.30 5.85 -7.51
CA ARG A 114 13.73 6.18 -7.40
C ARG A 114 14.00 7.68 -7.21
N TYR A 115 13.07 8.54 -7.62
CA TYR A 115 13.19 10.00 -7.51
C TYR A 115 12.47 10.56 -6.29
N THR A 116 11.34 9.97 -5.91
CA THR A 116 10.56 10.43 -4.77
C THR A 116 11.14 9.94 -3.45
N GLU A 117 10.91 10.73 -2.41
CA GLU A 117 11.24 10.39 -1.03
C GLU A 117 10.00 10.53 -0.15
N CYS A 118 9.97 9.81 0.96
CA CYS A 118 8.86 9.84 1.90
C CYS A 118 9.32 9.62 3.34
N ARG A 119 8.49 10.11 4.27
CA ARG A 119 8.51 9.80 5.71
C ARG A 119 7.08 9.81 6.24
N LEU A 120 6.87 9.33 7.47
CA LEU A 120 5.55 9.44 8.10
C LEU A 120 5.19 10.89 8.40
N ARG A 121 3.91 11.21 8.33
CA ARG A 121 3.35 12.40 8.98
C ARG A 121 3.16 12.05 10.45
N LYS A 122 3.17 13.06 11.33
CA LYS A 122 2.96 12.84 12.76
C LYS A 122 1.66 12.04 13.06
N ILE A 123 0.57 12.35 12.35
CA ILE A 123 -0.70 11.62 12.46
C ILE A 123 -0.65 10.17 11.94
N GLY A 124 0.35 9.82 11.11
CA GLY A 124 0.55 8.46 10.62
C GLY A 124 1.40 7.59 11.57
N GLU A 125 1.86 8.16 12.69
CA GLU A 125 2.57 7.45 13.75
C GLU A 125 1.64 7.03 14.90
N ASP A 126 0.47 7.68 14.99
CA ASP A 126 -0.58 7.41 15.99
C ASP A 126 -1.45 6.21 15.58
#